data_AF-A0A7K4FZS5-F1
#
_entry.id   AF-A0A7K4FZS5-F1
#
_cell.length_a   1.000
_cell.length_b   1.000
_cell.length_c   1.000
_cell.angle_alpha   90.00
_cell.angle_beta   90.00
_cell.angle_gamma   90.00
#
_symmetry.space_group_name_H-M   'P 1'
#
loop_
_entity.id
_entity.type
_entity.pdbx_description
1 polymer ?
#
loop_
_entity_poly.entity_id
_entity_poly.type
_entity_poly.pdbx_seq_one_letter_code
_entity_poly.pdbx_strand_id
1 'polypeptide(L)'
;MNMQFQRLGKNMPSIGSLAKISIGLIIVAIFSSAFVYAETASVDVGGTSYDVEYTGNGVTVSGIDADTDFVSLVISVDVSSSPGTLEITFERSFFDSIYQGDDDDFIVLADGDEPTFSEIETTPQSRTLSIELPTGTEEVEIIGSQLGSSVTEPVEEPAVEDTPVACTLEYAPVCGVDSVTYGNKCQLNAAEVNLDYLGECIVEEQIPEETPTDEAPKTECGVGTVLKDGVCVLDERCGPGTVLTDGVCVAEPTSEAPARGLGTQLIIGLVGSFIIAGTIGLVLAIMSKASKSKK
;
A
#
# COMPACT_ATOMS: atom_id res chain seq x y z
N MET A 1 8.99 81.93 44.80
CA MET A 1 9.45 82.30 43.44
C MET A 1 8.89 81.28 42.45
N ASN A 2 8.21 81.79 41.42
CA ASN A 2 7.92 81.25 40.08
C ASN A 2 7.53 79.76 39.92
N MET A 3 6.31 79.44 39.49
CA MET A 3 5.74 79.54 38.11
C MET A 3 6.24 78.46 37.13
N GLN A 4 5.26 77.66 36.67
CA GLN A 4 5.15 76.97 35.37
C GLN A 4 6.07 75.75 35.20
N PHE A 5 5.63 74.59 34.69
CA PHE A 5 5.06 74.44 33.36
C PHE A 5 4.22 73.16 33.20
N GLN A 6 3.31 73.22 32.24
CA GLN A 6 2.19 72.34 31.95
C GLN A 6 2.55 71.04 31.21
N ARG A 7 1.81 69.99 31.57
CA ARG A 7 1.01 69.06 30.74
C ARG A 7 1.58 68.51 29.41
N LEU A 8 1.57 67.18 29.31
CA LEU A 8 1.13 66.35 28.18
C LEU A 8 1.16 64.89 28.71
N GLY A 9 0.10 64.13 28.91
CA GLY A 9 -1.15 63.99 28.16
C GLY A 9 -1.02 62.81 27.20
N LYS A 10 -1.35 61.57 27.64
CA LYS A 10 -1.99 60.53 26.81
C LYS A 10 -2.22 59.20 27.56
N ASN A 11 -3.50 58.83 27.60
CA ASN A 11 -4.05 57.48 27.40
C ASN A 11 -3.43 56.31 28.18
N MET A 12 -4.03 56.00 29.34
CA MET A 12 -4.03 54.62 29.85
C MET A 12 -5.11 53.83 29.07
N PRO A 13 -4.75 52.79 28.30
CA PRO A 13 -5.72 51.80 27.87
C PRO A 13 -6.09 50.88 29.05
N SER A 14 -7.35 50.49 29.08
CA SER A 14 -8.01 49.71 30.13
C SER A 14 -7.47 48.29 30.26
N ILE A 15 -7.44 47.78 31.50
CA ILE A 15 -7.03 46.43 31.89
C ILE A 15 -8.15 45.43 31.54
N GLY A 16 -8.41 45.28 30.24
CA GLY A 16 -9.49 44.45 29.70
C GLY A 16 -9.05 43.67 28.46
N SER A 17 -7.80 43.23 28.39
CA SER A 17 -7.32 42.32 27.35
C SER A 17 -5.96 41.70 27.70
N LEU A 18 -5.89 40.95 28.80
CA LEU A 18 -4.67 40.20 29.20
C LEU A 18 -5.01 38.76 29.63
N ALA A 19 -6.01 38.15 28.99
CA ALA A 19 -6.39 36.76 29.24
C ALA A 19 -6.78 36.01 27.97
N LYS A 20 -6.08 36.23 26.84
CA LYS A 20 -6.30 35.47 25.59
C LYS A 20 -5.04 35.16 24.76
N ILE A 21 -3.81 35.29 25.31
CA ILE A 21 -2.58 35.05 24.52
C ILE A 21 -1.69 33.90 25.03
N SER A 22 -2.04 33.16 26.09
CA SER A 22 -1.09 32.15 26.65
C SER A 22 -1.57 30.69 26.71
N ILE A 23 -2.51 30.28 25.86
CA ILE A 23 -2.86 28.84 25.71
C ILE A 23 -2.46 28.31 24.32
N GLY A 24 -2.42 29.16 23.28
CA GLY A 24 -1.94 28.78 21.95
C GLY A 24 -0.43 28.61 21.81
N LEU A 25 0.37 29.16 22.75
CA LEU A 25 1.84 29.09 22.71
C LEU A 25 2.44 27.98 23.59
N ILE A 26 1.62 27.20 24.30
CA ILE A 26 2.06 26.05 25.10
C ILE A 26 1.72 24.71 24.41
N ILE A 27 0.89 24.71 23.37
CA ILE A 27 0.57 23.51 22.58
C ILE A 27 1.64 23.22 21.50
N VAL A 28 2.52 24.18 21.19
CA VAL A 28 3.61 24.01 20.21
C VAL A 28 4.89 23.40 20.83
N ALA A 29 4.81 22.86 22.05
CA ALA A 29 5.97 22.28 22.75
C ALA A 29 5.72 20.83 23.23
N ILE A 30 4.82 20.08 22.56
CA ILE A 30 4.60 18.64 22.81
C ILE A 30 4.76 17.79 21.52
N PHE A 31 5.07 18.40 20.38
CA PHE A 31 5.72 17.65 19.30
C PHE A 31 7.22 17.55 19.62
N SER A 32 7.55 16.75 20.64
CA SER A 32 8.82 16.02 20.66
C SER A 32 8.78 15.00 19.52
N SER A 33 8.78 15.47 18.28
CA SER A 33 9.26 14.64 17.19
C SER A 33 10.73 14.44 17.50
N ALA A 34 11.09 13.22 17.89
CA ALA A 34 12.41 12.73 17.51
C ALA A 34 12.50 13.01 16.01
N PHE A 35 13.31 13.99 15.62
CA PHE A 35 13.66 14.17 14.23
C PHE A 35 14.40 12.89 13.86
N VAL A 36 13.70 11.93 13.26
CA VAL A 36 14.34 10.88 12.48
C VAL A 36 14.91 11.64 11.30
N TYR A 37 16.23 11.82 11.30
CA TYR A 37 16.92 12.43 10.18
C TYR A 37 17.00 11.35 9.10
N ALA A 38 16.09 11.42 8.13
CA ALA A 38 16.26 10.67 6.89
C ALA A 38 17.47 11.25 6.14
N GLU A 39 18.31 10.38 5.62
CA GLU A 39 19.38 10.69 4.69
C GLU A 39 18.85 10.60 3.26
N THR A 40 19.51 11.30 2.33
CA THR A 40 19.11 11.34 0.92
C THR A 40 20.25 10.84 0.04
N ALA A 41 19.96 9.92 -0.88
CA ALA A 41 20.87 9.50 -1.94
C ALA A 41 20.27 9.88 -3.30
N SER A 42 21.10 10.38 -4.21
CA SER A 42 20.67 10.74 -5.55
C SER A 42 20.92 9.58 -6.52
N VAL A 43 19.91 9.22 -7.30
CA VAL A 43 19.94 8.19 -8.35
C VAL A 43 19.82 8.86 -9.71
N ASP A 44 20.76 8.60 -10.62
CA ASP A 44 20.67 9.09 -12.00
C ASP A 44 20.01 8.05 -12.91
N VAL A 45 18.99 8.46 -13.64
CA VAL A 45 18.37 7.66 -14.69
C VAL A 45 18.25 8.52 -15.94
N GLY A 46 18.96 8.14 -16.99
CA GLY A 46 18.91 8.85 -18.28
C GLY A 46 19.38 10.32 -18.19
N GLY A 47 20.25 10.67 -17.23
CA GLY A 47 20.69 12.05 -17.00
C GLY A 47 19.73 12.90 -16.17
N THR A 48 18.66 12.29 -15.63
CA THR A 48 17.77 12.91 -14.64
C THR A 48 18.10 12.35 -13.26
N SER A 49 18.33 13.24 -12.30
CA SER A 49 18.64 12.89 -10.91
C SER A 49 17.36 12.86 -10.09
N TYR A 50 17.17 11.78 -9.33
CA TYR A 50 16.06 11.57 -8.40
C TYR A 50 16.61 11.41 -6.99
N ASP A 51 16.05 12.11 -6.02
CA ASP A 51 16.47 11.98 -4.61
C ASP A 51 15.62 10.91 -3.92
N VAL A 52 16.29 9.98 -3.26
CA VAL A 52 15.69 8.86 -2.52
C VAL A 52 15.99 9.05 -1.03
N GLU A 53 14.93 9.15 -0.23
CA GLU A 53 15.05 9.29 1.22
C GLU A 53 15.15 7.90 1.87
N TYR A 54 16.04 7.77 2.86
CA TYR A 54 16.20 6.54 3.62
C TYR A 54 16.66 6.78 5.06
N THR A 55 16.47 5.79 5.92
CA THR A 55 17.02 5.75 7.28
C THR A 55 17.62 4.37 7.52
N GLY A 56 18.91 4.35 7.88
CA GLY A 56 19.62 3.13 8.25
C GLY A 56 19.82 3.01 9.76
N ASN A 57 19.28 1.96 10.39
CA ASN A 57 19.62 1.58 11.74
C ASN A 57 20.61 0.41 11.70
N GLY A 58 21.90 0.70 11.93
CA GLY A 58 22.96 -0.29 11.78
C GLY A 58 23.31 -0.63 10.32
N VAL A 59 22.76 0.14 9.38
CA VAL A 59 22.99 0.07 7.93
C VAL A 59 23.55 1.42 7.48
N THR A 60 24.62 1.40 6.70
CA THR A 60 25.13 2.59 6.00
C THR A 60 24.92 2.37 4.50
N VAL A 61 24.32 3.34 3.80
CA VAL A 61 24.18 3.29 2.35
C VAL A 61 25.33 4.07 1.72
N SER A 62 26.07 3.45 0.80
CA SER A 62 27.19 4.08 0.10
C SER A 62 26.79 4.63 -1.27
N GLY A 63 25.72 4.12 -1.86
CA GLY A 63 25.22 4.52 -3.17
C GLY A 63 23.96 3.76 -3.55
N ILE A 64 23.18 4.35 -4.46
CA ILE A 64 22.00 3.74 -5.08
C ILE A 64 22.14 3.96 -6.57
N ASP A 65 22.22 2.88 -7.32
CA ASP A 65 22.34 2.87 -8.77
C ASP A 65 21.09 2.26 -9.39
N ALA A 66 20.64 2.81 -10.52
CA ALA A 66 19.50 2.28 -11.26
C ALA A 66 19.96 1.30 -12.34
N ASP A 67 19.34 0.12 -12.38
CA ASP A 67 19.45 -0.81 -13.49
C ASP A 67 18.23 -0.64 -14.41
N THR A 68 18.44 0.06 -15.52
CA THR A 68 17.38 0.33 -16.50
C THR A 68 17.03 -0.88 -17.37
N ASP A 69 17.90 -1.89 -17.44
CA ASP A 69 17.63 -3.10 -18.20
C ASP A 69 16.70 -4.05 -17.42
N PHE A 70 16.75 -3.98 -16.08
CA PHE A 70 15.94 -4.81 -15.18
C PHE A 70 14.87 -4.06 -14.38
N VAL A 71 14.79 -2.73 -14.51
CA VAL A 71 13.85 -1.88 -13.75
C VAL A 71 14.02 -2.11 -12.25
N SER A 72 15.26 -2.03 -11.79
CA SER A 72 15.63 -2.23 -10.39
C SER A 72 16.55 -1.12 -9.88
N LEU A 73 16.60 -1.00 -8.55
CA LEU A 73 17.56 -0.17 -7.82
C LEU A 73 18.52 -1.08 -7.07
N VAL A 74 19.82 -0.89 -7.32
CA VAL A 74 20.91 -1.59 -6.65
C VAL A 74 21.53 -0.67 -5.61
N ILE A 75 21.42 -1.05 -4.35
CA ILE A 75 21.81 -0.25 -3.19
C ILE A 75 23.04 -0.90 -2.57
N SER A 76 24.16 -0.19 -2.60
CA SER A 76 25.39 -0.62 -1.93
C SER A 76 25.31 -0.28 -0.44
N VAL A 77 25.37 -1.29 0.43
CA VAL A 77 25.23 -1.14 1.89
C VAL A 77 26.43 -1.68 2.67
N ASP A 78 26.62 -1.17 3.89
CA ASP A 78 27.46 -1.79 4.92
C ASP A 78 26.61 -2.01 6.17
N VAL A 79 26.39 -3.27 6.54
CA VAL A 79 25.55 -3.65 7.68
C VAL A 79 26.40 -4.09 8.86
N SER A 80 26.44 -3.25 9.89
CA SER A 80 27.33 -3.40 11.07
C SER A 80 26.68 -4.08 12.28
N SER A 81 25.35 -4.24 12.28
CA SER A 81 24.58 -4.94 13.33
C SER A 81 23.52 -5.87 12.74
N SER A 82 23.05 -6.86 13.50
CA SER A 82 21.99 -7.79 13.04
C SER A 82 20.81 -7.85 14.04
N PRO A 83 19.56 -7.67 13.58
CA PRO A 83 19.22 -7.16 12.25
C PRO A 83 19.61 -5.68 12.12
N GLY A 84 20.21 -5.31 11.00
CA GLY A 84 20.19 -3.92 10.54
C GLY A 84 18.83 -3.64 9.90
N THR A 85 18.35 -2.41 9.94
CA THR A 85 17.11 -2.03 9.27
C THR A 85 17.36 -0.89 8.30
N LEU A 86 16.93 -1.06 7.06
CA LEU A 86 16.88 -0.02 6.05
C LEU A 86 15.41 0.34 5.81
N GLU A 87 15.03 1.56 6.17
CA GLU A 87 13.76 2.17 5.76
C GLU A 87 14.03 3.06 4.56
N ILE A 88 13.35 2.86 3.44
CA ILE A 88 13.60 3.56 2.19
C ILE A 88 12.28 3.98 1.54
N THR A 89 12.22 5.23 1.08
CA THR A 89 11.01 5.84 0.50
C THR A 89 11.27 6.19 -0.95
N PHE A 90 10.38 5.74 -1.83
CA PHE A 90 10.39 6.08 -3.25
C PHE A 90 9.21 6.98 -3.59
N GLU A 91 9.44 8.00 -4.41
CA GLU A 91 8.34 8.65 -5.13
C GLU A 91 7.84 7.70 -6.22
N ARG A 92 6.52 7.50 -6.29
CA ARG A 92 5.90 6.58 -7.25
C ARG A 92 6.09 7.03 -8.70
N SER A 93 6.29 8.33 -8.93
CA SER A 93 6.65 8.90 -10.23
C SER A 93 8.04 8.48 -10.70
N PHE A 94 8.94 8.15 -9.76
CA PHE A 94 10.32 7.75 -10.02
C PHE A 94 10.46 6.22 -10.07
N PHE A 95 9.97 5.51 -9.07
CA PHE A 95 10.13 4.07 -8.97
C PHE A 95 8.91 3.42 -8.32
N ASP A 96 8.28 2.49 -9.02
CA ASP A 96 7.06 1.83 -8.55
C ASP A 96 6.92 0.39 -9.07
N SER A 97 6.12 -0.41 -8.36
CA SER A 97 5.66 -1.73 -8.76
C SER A 97 4.15 -1.70 -8.94
N ILE A 98 3.69 -1.82 -10.18
CA ILE A 98 2.31 -1.70 -10.62
C ILE A 98 2.02 -2.84 -11.59
N TYR A 99 0.90 -3.53 -11.39
CA TYR A 99 0.41 -4.55 -12.29
C TYR A 99 -1.04 -4.30 -12.66
N GLN A 100 -1.33 -4.16 -13.96
CA GLN A 100 -2.67 -3.86 -14.48
C GLN A 100 -3.34 -2.60 -13.88
N GLY A 101 -2.54 -1.63 -13.43
CA GLY A 101 -3.02 -0.36 -12.86
C GLY A 101 -3.25 -0.39 -11.36
N ASP A 102 -3.04 -1.53 -10.71
CA ASP A 102 -3.08 -1.69 -9.26
C ASP A 102 -1.65 -1.82 -8.70
N ASP A 103 -1.48 -1.42 -7.44
CA ASP A 103 -0.22 -1.57 -6.71
C ASP A 103 0.15 -3.06 -6.65
N ASP A 104 1.35 -3.38 -7.13
CA ASP A 104 1.95 -4.70 -7.01
C ASP A 104 3.08 -4.66 -5.99
N ASP A 105 3.49 -5.84 -5.51
CA ASP A 105 4.59 -5.92 -4.55
C ASP A 105 5.94 -5.63 -5.24
N PHE A 106 6.86 -5.00 -4.51
CA PHE A 106 8.26 -4.98 -4.91
C PHE A 106 8.89 -6.34 -4.64
N ILE A 107 9.87 -6.73 -5.46
CA ILE A 107 10.73 -7.87 -5.16
C ILE A 107 12.03 -7.31 -4.57
N VAL A 108 12.43 -7.80 -3.39
CA VAL A 108 13.63 -7.35 -2.69
C VAL A 108 14.60 -8.51 -2.55
N LEU A 109 15.86 -8.28 -2.89
CA LEU A 109 16.96 -9.23 -2.72
C LEU A 109 18.07 -8.56 -1.91
N ALA A 110 18.69 -9.29 -0.98
CA ALA A 110 19.87 -8.89 -0.23
C ALA A 110 20.96 -9.94 -0.50
N ASP A 111 22.05 -9.52 -1.13
CA ASP A 111 23.11 -10.41 -1.67
C ASP A 111 22.56 -11.58 -2.52
N GLY A 112 21.41 -11.40 -3.18
CA GLY A 112 20.73 -12.40 -3.99
C GLY A 112 19.72 -13.30 -3.26
N ASP A 113 19.58 -13.19 -1.94
CA ASP A 113 18.57 -13.91 -1.14
C ASP A 113 17.40 -12.98 -0.76
N GLU A 114 16.19 -13.51 -0.55
CA GLU A 114 15.02 -12.71 -0.15
C GLU A 114 15.07 -12.37 1.36
N PRO A 115 15.19 -11.09 1.77
CA PRO A 115 15.21 -10.70 3.17
C PRO A 115 13.79 -10.59 3.75
N THR A 116 13.69 -10.43 5.07
CA THR A 116 12.42 -9.98 5.67
C THR A 116 12.21 -8.51 5.32
N PHE A 117 11.11 -8.18 4.66
CA PHE A 117 10.73 -6.79 4.43
C PHE A 117 9.22 -6.57 4.54
N SER A 118 8.81 -5.31 4.66
CA SER A 118 7.41 -4.91 4.62
C SER A 118 7.28 -3.51 4.03
N GLU A 119 6.15 -3.27 3.35
CA GLU A 119 5.73 -1.92 3.03
C GLU A 119 5.04 -1.29 4.24
N ILE A 120 5.65 -0.25 4.80
CA ILE A 120 5.21 0.39 6.04
C ILE A 120 4.33 1.62 5.80
N GLU A 121 4.41 2.21 4.60
CA GLU A 121 3.55 3.32 4.20
C GLU A 121 3.34 3.31 2.67
N THR A 122 2.08 3.46 2.25
CA THR A 122 1.67 3.57 0.85
C THR A 122 0.80 4.82 0.72
N THR A 123 1.19 5.73 -0.16
CA THR A 123 0.40 6.92 -0.49
C THR A 123 0.19 7.01 -2.00
N PRO A 124 -0.66 7.92 -2.49
CA PRO A 124 -0.76 8.19 -3.92
C PRO A 124 0.53 8.76 -4.55
N GLN A 125 1.53 9.17 -3.75
CA GLN A 125 2.75 9.82 -4.23
C GLN A 125 4.02 9.04 -3.89
N SER A 126 3.99 8.18 -2.87
CA SER A 126 5.17 7.49 -2.36
C SER A 126 4.87 6.10 -1.82
N ARG A 127 5.90 5.25 -1.76
CA ARG A 127 5.90 3.97 -1.06
C ARG A 127 7.15 3.87 -0.19
N THR A 128 6.99 3.36 1.02
CA THR A 128 8.07 3.22 2.00
C THR A 128 8.23 1.76 2.40
N LEU A 129 9.42 1.22 2.15
CA LEU A 129 9.79 -0.15 2.53
C LEU A 129 10.64 -0.13 3.81
N SER A 130 10.47 -1.14 4.65
CA SER A 130 11.33 -1.45 5.79
C SER A 130 11.92 -2.85 5.59
N ILE A 131 13.24 -2.94 5.51
CA ILE A 131 13.99 -4.14 5.12
C ILE A 131 14.93 -4.52 6.26
N GLU A 132 14.84 -5.74 6.76
CA GLU A 132 15.75 -6.29 7.76
C GLU A 132 16.95 -6.99 7.09
N LEU A 133 18.16 -6.53 7.40
CA LEU A 133 19.39 -7.00 6.77
C LEU A 133 20.29 -7.74 7.77
N PRO A 134 20.84 -8.92 7.41
CA PRO A 134 21.90 -9.57 8.17
C PRO A 134 23.20 -8.74 8.22
N THR A 135 24.03 -8.98 9.23
CA THR A 135 25.39 -8.39 9.28
C THR A 135 26.23 -8.94 8.13
N GLY A 136 26.95 -8.05 7.46
CA GLY A 136 27.80 -8.39 6.32
C GLY A 136 27.08 -8.39 4.98
N THR A 137 25.81 -7.98 4.92
CA THR A 137 25.17 -7.68 3.64
C THR A 137 25.84 -6.48 2.97
N GLU A 138 26.14 -6.62 1.68
CA GLU A 138 26.87 -5.64 0.87
C GLU A 138 25.98 -5.01 -0.20
N GLU A 139 24.94 -5.71 -0.64
CA GLU A 139 24.05 -5.28 -1.71
C GLU A 139 22.57 -5.55 -1.38
N VAL A 140 21.71 -4.59 -1.69
CA VAL A 140 20.25 -4.77 -1.72
C VAL A 140 19.76 -4.39 -3.11
N GLU A 141 19.07 -5.29 -3.79
CA GLU A 141 18.39 -5.02 -5.05
C GLU A 141 16.87 -4.95 -4.82
N ILE A 142 16.23 -3.88 -5.29
CA ILE A 142 14.78 -3.71 -5.24
C ILE A 142 14.29 -3.62 -6.68
N ILE A 143 13.43 -4.55 -7.08
CA ILE A 143 12.92 -4.68 -8.44
C ILE A 143 11.47 -4.21 -8.44
N GLY A 144 11.15 -3.36 -9.42
CA GLY A 144 9.80 -2.84 -9.65
C GLY A 144 9.35 -3.08 -11.08
N SER A 145 8.41 -2.25 -11.53
CA SER A 145 7.83 -2.28 -12.89
C SER A 145 7.93 -0.94 -13.61
N GLN A 146 8.24 0.12 -12.87
CA GLN A 146 8.41 1.47 -13.35
C GLN A 146 9.70 2.05 -12.78
N LEU A 147 10.52 2.65 -13.63
CA LEU A 147 11.74 3.36 -13.26
C LEU A 147 11.83 4.64 -14.09
N GLY A 148 12.27 5.73 -13.45
CA GLY A 148 12.17 7.09 -13.96
C GLY A 148 13.00 7.36 -15.20
N SER A 149 12.47 7.05 -16.38
CA SER A 149 12.69 7.77 -17.65
C SER A 149 11.78 7.18 -18.72
N SER A 150 10.49 7.51 -18.62
CA SER A 150 9.64 7.63 -19.80
C SER A 150 9.35 9.11 -19.96
N VAL A 151 10.03 9.72 -20.94
CA VAL A 151 9.82 11.05 -21.54
C VAL A 151 9.29 12.15 -20.60
N THR A 152 10.08 13.20 -20.46
CA THR A 152 9.63 14.56 -20.13
C THR A 152 8.46 14.99 -21.03
N GLU A 153 7.24 14.60 -20.70
CA GLU A 153 6.11 15.51 -20.83
C GLU A 153 6.30 16.50 -19.67
N PRO A 154 6.48 17.81 -19.93
CA PRO A 154 6.50 18.76 -18.85
C PRO A 154 5.19 18.62 -18.11
N VAL A 155 5.26 18.61 -16.78
CA VAL A 155 4.10 18.88 -15.94
C VAL A 155 3.60 20.27 -16.34
N GLU A 156 2.66 20.33 -17.29
CA GLU A 156 1.81 21.49 -17.43
C GLU A 156 0.98 21.53 -16.14
N GLU A 157 1.18 22.60 -15.37
CA GLU A 157 0.13 23.14 -14.48
C GLU A 157 -1.21 22.97 -15.18
N PRO A 158 -2.30 22.58 -14.48
CA PRO A 158 -3.55 22.20 -15.12
C PRO A 158 -3.98 23.31 -16.09
N ALA A 159 -3.77 23.06 -17.39
CA ALA A 159 -4.38 23.87 -18.42
C ALA A 159 -5.87 23.71 -18.18
N VAL A 160 -6.53 24.83 -17.87
CA VAL A 160 -7.97 24.93 -17.92
C VAL A 160 -8.37 24.36 -19.28
N GLU A 161 -8.94 23.15 -19.27
CA GLU A 161 -9.45 22.49 -20.48
C GLU A 161 -10.45 23.45 -21.10
N ASP A 162 -9.99 24.14 -22.14
CA ASP A 162 -10.85 24.88 -23.03
C ASP A 162 -11.66 23.81 -23.76
N THR A 163 -12.90 23.62 -23.29
CA THR A 163 -13.89 22.75 -23.89
C THR A 163 -13.75 22.78 -25.41
N PRO A 164 -13.57 21.65 -26.11
CA PRO A 164 -13.42 21.68 -27.56
C PRO A 164 -14.73 22.20 -28.18
N VAL A 165 -14.78 23.49 -28.50
CA VAL A 165 -15.94 24.14 -29.15
C VAL A 165 -16.13 23.61 -30.58
N ALA A 166 -15.16 22.89 -31.13
CA ALA A 166 -15.23 22.29 -32.46
C ALA A 166 -14.65 20.87 -32.49
N CYS A 167 -15.52 19.89 -32.73
CA CYS A 167 -15.11 18.52 -33.06
C CYS A 167 -15.07 18.31 -34.57
N THR A 168 -14.14 17.47 -35.02
CA THR A 168 -14.15 16.96 -36.40
C THR A 168 -15.36 16.04 -36.60
N LEU A 169 -15.80 15.89 -37.84
CA LEU A 169 -16.88 14.96 -38.22
C LEU A 169 -16.35 13.54 -38.51
N GLU A 170 -15.16 13.22 -38.00
CA GLU A 170 -14.62 11.87 -38.06
C GLU A 170 -15.48 10.95 -37.18
N TYR A 171 -15.86 9.81 -37.73
CA TYR A 171 -16.67 8.84 -37.02
C TYR A 171 -15.77 7.71 -36.51
N ALA A 172 -15.51 7.74 -35.20
CA ALA A 172 -14.71 6.79 -34.43
C ALA A 172 -15.41 6.57 -33.08
N PRO A 173 -16.50 5.78 -33.06
CA PRO A 173 -17.48 5.79 -31.98
C PRO A 173 -16.91 5.32 -30.64
N VAL A 174 -17.45 5.88 -29.56
CA VAL A 174 -17.14 5.54 -28.18
C VAL A 174 -18.41 5.47 -27.33
N CYS A 175 -18.44 4.60 -26.32
CA CYS A 175 -19.53 4.48 -25.38
C CYS A 175 -19.20 5.24 -24.10
N GLY A 176 -20.08 6.15 -23.68
CA GLY A 176 -19.97 6.85 -22.40
C GLY A 176 -20.53 6.03 -21.24
N VAL A 177 -20.12 6.37 -20.01
CA VAL A 177 -20.68 5.76 -18.78
C VAL A 177 -22.18 6.02 -18.59
N ASP A 178 -22.75 6.95 -19.37
CA ASP A 178 -24.17 7.23 -19.46
C ASP A 178 -24.91 6.32 -20.46
N SER A 179 -24.21 5.32 -21.02
CA SER A 179 -24.73 4.40 -22.04
C SER A 179 -25.14 5.09 -23.35
N VAL A 180 -24.57 6.26 -23.64
CA VAL A 180 -24.77 6.99 -24.90
C VAL A 180 -23.56 6.80 -25.82
N THR A 181 -23.83 6.45 -27.08
CA THR A 181 -22.81 6.40 -28.13
C THR A 181 -22.48 7.82 -28.61
N TYR A 182 -21.20 8.20 -28.56
CA TYR A 182 -20.68 9.44 -29.12
C TYR A 182 -19.94 9.15 -30.42
N GLY A 183 -20.04 10.05 -31.40
CA GLY A 183 -19.46 9.84 -32.73
C GLY A 183 -17.93 9.81 -32.74
N ASN A 184 -17.29 10.44 -31.75
CA ASN A 184 -15.86 10.33 -31.46
C ASN A 184 -15.54 10.81 -30.04
N LYS A 185 -14.29 10.60 -29.61
CA LYS A 185 -13.81 11.01 -28.27
C LYS A 185 -13.92 12.52 -28.02
N CYS A 186 -13.79 13.36 -29.05
CA CYS A 186 -14.00 14.79 -28.91
C CYS A 186 -15.46 15.11 -28.51
N GLN A 187 -16.44 14.46 -29.15
CA GLN A 187 -17.85 14.67 -28.84
C GLN A 187 -18.21 14.18 -27.42
N LEU A 188 -17.59 13.09 -26.95
CA LEU A 188 -17.74 12.60 -25.57
C LEU A 188 -17.16 13.60 -24.56
N ASN A 189 -15.97 14.13 -24.80
CA ASN A 189 -15.35 15.14 -23.95
C ASN A 189 -16.15 16.47 -23.95
N ALA A 190 -16.64 16.90 -25.12
CA ALA A 190 -17.49 18.08 -25.24
C ALA A 190 -18.83 17.94 -24.50
N ALA A 191 -19.26 16.71 -24.20
CA ALA A 191 -20.43 16.41 -23.39
C ALA A 191 -20.10 16.19 -21.90
N GLU A 192 -18.82 16.31 -21.49
CA GLU A 192 -18.35 16.09 -20.13
C GLU A 192 -18.71 14.70 -19.56
N VAL A 193 -18.73 13.68 -20.42
CA VAL A 193 -19.02 12.29 -20.03
C VAL A 193 -17.73 11.47 -20.01
N ASN A 194 -17.56 10.61 -19.01
CA ASN A 194 -16.43 9.69 -18.95
C ASN A 194 -16.61 8.53 -19.94
N LEU A 195 -15.50 8.07 -20.52
CA LEU A 195 -15.46 6.90 -21.40
C LEU A 195 -15.76 5.62 -20.60
N ASP A 196 -16.66 4.79 -21.10
CA ASP A 196 -16.88 3.42 -20.62
C ASP A 196 -16.00 2.45 -21.44
N TYR A 197 -16.28 2.28 -22.73
CA TYR A 197 -15.47 1.48 -23.66
C TYR A 197 -15.45 2.06 -25.09
N LEU A 198 -14.48 1.59 -25.88
CA LEU A 198 -14.34 1.96 -27.29
C LEU A 198 -15.39 1.23 -28.16
N GLY A 199 -15.97 1.94 -29.11
CA GLY A 199 -17.05 1.45 -29.96
C GLY A 199 -18.42 2.03 -29.59
N GLU A 200 -19.47 1.62 -30.30
CA GLU A 200 -20.83 2.03 -29.97
C GLU A 200 -21.33 1.32 -28.71
N CYS A 201 -22.21 1.97 -27.95
CA CYS A 201 -22.87 1.32 -26.83
C CYS A 201 -23.70 0.13 -27.29
N ILE A 202 -23.55 -0.99 -26.59
CA ILE A 202 -24.38 -2.16 -26.77
C ILE A 202 -25.80 -1.84 -26.27
N VAL A 203 -26.74 -1.75 -27.20
CA VAL A 203 -28.16 -1.75 -26.81
C VAL A 203 -28.47 -3.19 -26.43
N GLU A 204 -28.64 -3.45 -25.14
CA GLU A 204 -29.31 -4.66 -24.69
C GLU A 204 -30.76 -4.59 -25.18
N GLU A 205 -31.00 -4.97 -26.44
CA GLU A 205 -32.32 -5.43 -26.84
C GLU A 205 -32.64 -6.57 -25.89
N GLN A 206 -33.66 -6.34 -25.05
CA GLN A 206 -34.26 -7.34 -24.18
C GLN A 206 -34.67 -8.52 -25.06
N ILE A 207 -33.76 -9.49 -25.22
CA ILE A 207 -34.12 -10.82 -25.70
C ILE A 207 -35.09 -11.34 -24.64
N PRO A 208 -36.35 -11.65 -24.99
CA PRO A 208 -37.28 -12.22 -24.02
C PRO A 208 -36.59 -13.41 -23.38
N GLU A 209 -36.46 -13.37 -22.07
CA GLU A 209 -35.94 -14.45 -21.25
C GLU A 209 -36.78 -15.70 -21.56
N GLU A 210 -36.29 -16.56 -22.46
CA GLU A 210 -36.84 -17.89 -22.60
C GLU A 210 -36.49 -18.62 -21.32
N THR A 211 -37.47 -18.67 -20.42
CA THR A 211 -37.51 -19.56 -19.27
C THR A 211 -36.94 -20.93 -19.66
N PRO A 212 -35.86 -21.42 -19.01
CA PRO A 212 -35.38 -22.76 -19.29
C PRO A 212 -36.45 -23.72 -18.81
N THR A 213 -37.07 -24.43 -19.76
CA THR A 213 -37.83 -25.63 -19.42
C THR A 213 -36.83 -26.64 -18.88
N ASP A 214 -37.01 -26.99 -17.61
CA ASP A 214 -36.37 -28.12 -16.96
C ASP A 214 -36.47 -29.38 -17.85
N GLU A 215 -35.43 -30.22 -17.73
CA GLU A 215 -35.26 -31.56 -18.34
C GLU A 215 -34.52 -31.62 -19.69
N ALA A 216 -33.25 -31.20 -19.70
CA ALA A 216 -32.24 -31.94 -20.44
C ALA A 216 -31.64 -33.04 -19.54
N PRO A 217 -31.72 -34.33 -19.89
CA PRO A 217 -31.08 -35.39 -19.10
C PRO A 217 -29.56 -35.22 -19.15
N LYS A 218 -28.91 -35.17 -17.98
CA LYS A 218 -27.45 -35.19 -17.85
C LYS A 218 -26.92 -36.50 -18.45
N THR A 219 -26.56 -36.45 -19.73
CA THR A 219 -26.05 -37.58 -20.50
C THR A 219 -24.56 -37.79 -20.30
N GLU A 220 -23.90 -36.84 -19.64
CA GLU A 220 -22.48 -36.90 -19.32
C GLU A 220 -22.28 -36.74 -17.81
N CYS A 221 -21.60 -37.73 -17.24
CA CYS A 221 -21.18 -37.74 -15.86
C CYS A 221 -19.76 -37.18 -15.76
N GLY A 222 -19.46 -36.46 -14.68
CA GLY A 222 -18.12 -35.93 -14.44
C GLY A 222 -17.08 -37.04 -14.31
N VAL A 223 -15.81 -36.66 -14.49
CA VAL A 223 -14.64 -37.54 -14.32
C VAL A 223 -14.74 -38.39 -13.05
N GLY A 224 -14.53 -39.70 -13.18
CA GLY A 224 -14.65 -40.67 -12.07
C GLY A 224 -16.04 -41.26 -11.83
N THR A 225 -17.07 -40.85 -12.58
CA THR A 225 -18.43 -41.38 -12.43
C THR A 225 -19.00 -41.90 -13.75
N VAL A 226 -19.82 -42.96 -13.68
CA VAL A 226 -20.51 -43.58 -14.82
C VAL A 226 -22.01 -43.40 -14.67
N LEU A 227 -22.70 -43.14 -15.79
CA LEU A 227 -24.14 -43.00 -15.82
C LEU A 227 -24.80 -44.38 -15.70
N LYS A 228 -25.47 -44.65 -14.58
CA LYS A 228 -26.24 -45.87 -14.35
C LYS A 228 -27.66 -45.49 -13.92
N ASP A 229 -28.65 -45.93 -14.68
CA ASP A 229 -30.07 -45.64 -14.43
C ASP A 229 -30.40 -44.14 -14.31
N GLY A 230 -29.69 -43.29 -15.09
CA GLY A 230 -29.89 -41.84 -15.10
C GLY A 230 -29.21 -41.11 -13.94
N VAL A 231 -28.41 -41.79 -13.13
CA VAL A 231 -27.66 -41.23 -12.00
C VAL A 231 -26.16 -41.51 -12.18
N CYS A 232 -25.33 -40.51 -11.92
CA CYS A 232 -23.88 -40.69 -11.92
C CYS A 232 -23.46 -41.44 -10.65
N VAL A 233 -22.90 -42.64 -10.82
CA VAL A 233 -22.37 -43.48 -9.73
C VAL A 233 -20.86 -43.63 -9.89
N LEU A 234 -20.13 -43.87 -8.79
CA LEU A 234 -18.69 -44.12 -8.85
C LEU A 234 -18.39 -45.35 -9.73
N ASP A 235 -17.34 -45.26 -10.56
CA ASP A 235 -16.91 -46.38 -11.38
C ASP A 235 -16.20 -47.44 -10.52
N GLU A 236 -16.89 -48.54 -10.21
CA GLU A 236 -16.36 -49.65 -9.39
C GLU A 236 -15.15 -50.38 -10.02
N ARG A 237 -14.74 -50.03 -11.26
CA ARG A 237 -13.51 -50.56 -11.88
C ARG A 237 -12.24 -49.93 -11.30
N CYS A 238 -12.34 -48.76 -10.67
CA CYS A 238 -11.21 -48.12 -10.01
C CYS A 238 -11.23 -48.46 -8.51
N GLY A 239 -10.06 -48.77 -7.95
CA GLY A 239 -9.91 -49.09 -6.54
C GLY A 239 -10.11 -47.85 -5.65
N PRO A 240 -10.27 -48.04 -4.32
CA PRO A 240 -10.43 -46.91 -3.40
C PRO A 240 -9.28 -45.90 -3.54
N GLY A 241 -9.63 -44.62 -3.74
CA GLY A 241 -8.68 -43.51 -3.92
C GLY A 241 -8.28 -43.22 -5.37
N THR A 242 -8.96 -43.80 -6.37
CA THR A 242 -8.68 -43.55 -7.80
C THR A 242 -9.96 -43.24 -8.59
N VAL A 243 -9.85 -42.34 -9.57
CA VAL A 243 -10.92 -41.85 -10.45
C VAL A 243 -10.59 -42.23 -11.89
N LEU A 244 -11.59 -42.69 -12.65
CA LEU A 244 -11.44 -42.98 -14.07
C LEU A 244 -11.45 -41.70 -14.91
N THR A 245 -10.33 -41.41 -15.58
CA THR A 245 -10.15 -40.29 -16.53
C THR A 245 -9.57 -40.84 -17.82
N ASP A 246 -10.22 -40.57 -18.96
CA ASP A 246 -9.81 -41.06 -20.31
C ASP A 246 -9.57 -42.57 -20.41
N GLY A 247 -10.33 -43.37 -19.62
CA GLY A 247 -10.20 -44.83 -19.58
C GLY A 247 -9.04 -45.34 -18.72
N VAL A 248 -8.35 -44.46 -17.98
CA VAL A 248 -7.24 -44.79 -17.07
C VAL A 248 -7.60 -44.37 -15.64
N CYS A 249 -7.37 -45.23 -14.65
CA CYS A 249 -7.56 -44.85 -13.24
C CYS A 249 -6.39 -43.96 -12.78
N VAL A 250 -6.68 -42.74 -12.39
CA VAL A 250 -5.74 -41.76 -11.82
C VAL A 250 -6.05 -41.55 -10.34
N ALA A 251 -5.06 -41.21 -9.50
CA ALA A 251 -5.33 -40.89 -8.09
C ALA A 251 -6.17 -39.62 -7.99
N GLU A 252 -7.14 -39.57 -7.07
CA GLU A 252 -7.87 -38.32 -6.79
C GLU A 252 -6.86 -37.24 -6.35
N PRO A 253 -6.81 -36.07 -7.00
CA PRO A 253 -6.08 -34.95 -6.45
C PRO A 253 -6.75 -34.59 -5.13
N THR A 254 -6.04 -34.79 -4.02
CA THR A 254 -6.47 -34.28 -2.72
C THR A 254 -6.62 -32.77 -2.87
N SER A 255 -7.86 -32.27 -2.89
CA SER A 255 -8.09 -30.85 -2.73
C SER A 255 -7.56 -30.51 -1.33
N GLU A 256 -6.37 -29.93 -1.28
CA GLU A 256 -5.88 -29.30 -0.07
C GLU A 256 -6.86 -28.18 0.24
N ALA A 257 -7.75 -28.43 1.20
CA ALA A 257 -8.54 -27.39 1.80
C ALA A 257 -7.56 -26.33 2.34
N PRO A 258 -7.88 -25.02 2.24
CA PRO A 258 -7.03 -24.00 2.84
C PRO A 258 -6.94 -24.30 4.33
N ALA A 259 -5.71 -24.44 4.82
CA ALA A 259 -5.44 -24.57 6.24
C ALA A 259 -6.11 -23.39 6.93
N ARG A 260 -7.20 -23.66 7.65
CA ARG A 260 -7.85 -22.69 8.53
C ARG A 260 -6.83 -22.29 9.57
N GLY A 261 -6.26 -21.09 9.38
CA GLY A 261 -5.30 -20.49 10.28
C GLY A 261 -5.80 -20.54 11.72
N LEU A 262 -4.98 -21.16 12.56
CA LEU A 262 -5.19 -21.40 13.98
C LEU A 262 -5.03 -20.09 14.78
N GLY A 263 -5.82 -19.07 14.44
CA GLY A 263 -6.10 -17.96 15.33
C GLY A 263 -7.02 -18.43 16.46
N THR A 264 -6.82 -17.92 17.68
CA THR A 264 -7.67 -18.08 18.88
C THR A 264 -7.23 -19.09 19.96
N GLN A 265 -5.94 -19.42 20.10
CA GLN A 265 -5.43 -20.14 21.30
C GLN A 265 -4.21 -19.49 21.97
N LEU A 266 -3.95 -18.20 21.74
CA LEU A 266 -2.77 -17.50 22.28
C LEU A 266 -3.10 -16.27 23.15
N ILE A 267 -4.29 -16.21 23.75
CA ILE A 267 -4.69 -15.11 24.67
C ILE A 267 -4.80 -15.57 26.13
N ILE A 268 -4.74 -16.87 26.43
CA ILE A 268 -4.82 -17.37 27.83
C ILE A 268 -3.44 -17.41 28.52
N GLY A 269 -2.33 -17.22 27.79
CA GLY A 269 -0.97 -17.30 28.33
C GLY A 269 -0.42 -16.03 29.00
N LEU A 270 -1.00 -14.85 28.76
CA LEU A 270 -0.39 -13.57 29.15
C LEU A 270 -1.08 -12.82 30.30
N VAL A 271 -2.25 -13.28 30.77
CA VAL A 271 -2.95 -12.62 31.89
C VAL A 271 -2.59 -13.24 33.25
N GLY A 272 -1.96 -14.41 33.28
CA GLY A 272 -1.60 -15.11 34.52
C GLY A 272 -0.31 -14.63 35.21
N SER A 273 0.62 -13.99 34.48
CA SER A 273 1.96 -13.64 35.02
C SER A 273 2.02 -12.23 35.65
N PHE A 274 1.10 -11.33 35.32
CA PHE A 274 1.10 -9.96 35.85
C PHE A 274 0.56 -9.83 37.29
N ILE A 275 -0.16 -10.82 37.81
CA ILE A 275 -0.68 -10.77 39.19
C ILE A 275 0.41 -11.09 40.24
N ILE A 276 1.41 -11.91 39.89
CA ILE A 276 2.44 -12.33 40.84
C ILE A 276 3.50 -11.23 41.03
N ALA A 277 3.88 -10.52 39.97
CA ALA A 277 4.86 -9.41 40.07
C ALA A 277 4.29 -8.17 40.80
N GLY A 278 2.99 -7.88 40.64
CA GLY A 278 2.34 -6.73 41.28
C GLY A 278 2.26 -6.83 42.81
N THR A 279 2.08 -8.04 43.36
CA THR A 279 1.99 -8.23 44.81
C THR A 279 3.34 -8.08 45.53
N ILE A 280 4.45 -8.52 44.91
CA ILE A 280 5.81 -8.36 45.46
C ILE A 280 6.22 -6.88 45.48
N GLY A 281 5.90 -6.13 44.43
CA GLY A 281 6.17 -4.68 44.35
C GLY A 281 5.45 -3.89 45.43
N LEU A 282 4.19 -4.23 45.74
CA LEU A 282 3.40 -3.55 46.77
C LEU A 282 3.95 -3.81 48.18
N VAL A 283 4.43 -5.02 48.47
CA VAL A 283 5.03 -5.36 49.78
C VAL A 283 6.36 -4.62 50.01
N LEU A 284 7.21 -4.50 48.98
CA LEU A 284 8.47 -3.76 49.07
C LEU A 284 8.25 -2.24 49.20
N ALA A 285 7.22 -1.69 48.54
CA ALA A 285 6.87 -0.27 48.66
C ALA A 285 6.41 0.09 50.08
N ILE A 286 5.65 -0.79 50.75
CA ILE A 286 5.21 -0.58 52.14
C ILE A 286 6.41 -0.62 53.10
N MET A 287 7.37 -1.53 52.91
CA MET A 287 8.58 -1.59 53.76
C MET A 287 9.52 -0.39 53.55
N SER A 288 9.62 0.13 52.32
CA SER A 288 10.42 1.34 52.05
C SER A 288 9.88 2.58 52.78
N LYS A 289 8.55 2.72 52.86
CA LYS A 289 7.89 3.84 53.55
C LYS A 289 8.04 3.79 55.08
N ALA A 290 8.18 2.59 55.66
CA ALA A 290 8.36 2.41 57.10
C ALA A 290 9.78 2.79 57.60
N SER A 291 10.81 2.70 56.75
CA SER A 291 12.19 3.01 57.14
C SER A 291 12.48 4.52 57.24
N LYS A 292 11.70 5.36 56.55
CA LYS A 292 11.90 6.81 56.49
C LYS A 292 11.35 7.59 57.71
N SER A 293 10.74 6.90 58.67
CA SER A 293 10.15 7.53 59.88
C SER A 293 11.04 7.48 61.13
N LYS A 294 12.26 6.94 61.05
CA LYS A 294 13.26 6.98 62.14
C LYS A 294 14.54 7.67 61.67
N LYS A 295 14.49 9.00 61.54
CA LYS A 295 15.66 9.87 61.71
C LYS A 295 15.21 11.27 62.07
#